data_AF-A0A842MS11-F1
#
_entry.id   AF-A0A842MS11-F1
#
_cell.length_a   1.000
_cell.length_b   1.000
_cell.length_c   1.000
_cell.angle_alpha   90.00
_cell.angle_beta   90.00
_cell.angle_gamma   90.00
#
_symmetry.space_group_name_H-M   'P 1'
#
loop_
_entity.id
_entity.type
_entity.pdbx_description
1 polymer ?
#
loop_
_entity_poly.entity_id
_entity_poly.type
_entity_poly.pdbx_seq_one_letter_code
_entity_poly.pdbx_strand_id
1 'polypeptide(L)'
;MKESDLQIGSLRLGDLVRVEWFDASIGKSLSGGLNGIDVQVLSFGIYLGVFGKSNQHILLAQNCFRYADSLYDIDYTAIPIGWTGNVTVIQRQHIPKEEADALLRSFLIGGRHAFPRRARQQHLNNHAESPSNKGGLLDD
;
A
#
# COMPACT_ATOMS: atom_id res chain seq x y z
N MET A 1 25.85 -4.91 9.74
CA MET A 1 25.08 -4.23 8.68
C MET A 1 24.44 -5.32 7.84
N LYS A 2 23.12 -5.35 7.72
CA LYS A 2 22.43 -6.37 6.92
C LYS A 2 22.67 -6.06 5.44
N GLU A 3 22.63 -7.09 4.59
CA GLU A 3 22.78 -6.92 3.13
C GLU A 3 21.73 -5.97 2.55
N SER A 4 20.50 -6.02 3.09
CA SER A 4 19.43 -5.07 2.80
C SER A 4 19.82 -3.60 3.03
N ASP A 5 20.61 -3.30 4.06
CA ASP A 5 20.99 -1.92 4.41
C ASP A 5 21.89 -1.32 3.31
N LEU A 6 22.80 -2.14 2.77
CA LEU A 6 23.66 -1.76 1.64
C LEU A 6 22.84 -1.54 0.36
N GLN A 7 21.89 -2.43 0.09
CA GLN A 7 21.02 -2.33 -1.07
C GLN A 7 20.17 -1.05 -1.01
N ILE A 8 19.59 -0.74 0.14
CA ILE A 8 18.83 0.50 0.41
C ILE A 8 19.69 1.74 0.21
N GLY A 9 20.95 1.72 0.70
CA GLY A 9 21.88 2.85 0.55
C GLY A 9 22.21 3.19 -0.92
N SER A 10 22.02 2.25 -1.85
CA SER A 10 22.22 2.47 -3.28
C SER A 10 21.01 3.08 -3.99
N LEU A 11 19.84 3.10 -3.36
CA LEU A 11 18.59 3.54 -3.99
C LEU A 11 18.58 5.04 -4.25
N ARG A 12 17.90 5.43 -5.33
CA ARG A 12 17.65 6.82 -5.69
C ARG A 12 16.16 7.07 -5.74
N LEU A 13 15.76 8.27 -5.35
CA LEU A 13 14.39 8.73 -5.47
C LEU A 13 13.90 8.53 -6.92
N GLY A 14 12.76 7.87 -7.09
CA GLY A 14 12.19 7.55 -8.42
C GLY A 14 12.59 6.18 -8.99
N ASP A 15 13.45 5.42 -8.31
CA ASP A 15 13.74 4.03 -8.71
C ASP A 15 12.49 3.14 -8.54
N LEU A 16 12.19 2.29 -9.53
CA LEU A 16 11.23 1.21 -9.38
C LEU A 16 11.91 0.02 -8.73
N VAL A 17 11.39 -0.44 -7.60
CA VAL A 17 12.00 -1.49 -6.78
C VAL A 17 11.02 -2.60 -6.43
N ARG A 18 11.58 -3.79 -6.17
CA ARG A 18 10.93 -4.89 -5.44
C ARG A 18 11.56 -4.98 -4.06
N VAL A 19 10.74 -5.00 -3.02
CA VAL A 19 11.14 -5.21 -1.63
C VAL A 19 10.51 -6.49 -1.12
N GLU A 20 11.36 -7.40 -0.68
CA GLU A 20 10.97 -8.63 0.02
C GLU A 20 11.07 -8.36 1.51
N TRP A 21 10.00 -8.61 2.26
CA TRP A 21 9.94 -8.34 3.69
C TRP A 21 8.96 -9.27 4.39
N PHE A 22 8.98 -9.24 5.71
CA PHE A 22 8.14 -10.08 6.55
C PHE A 22 7.10 -9.22 7.28
N ASP A 23 5.82 -9.45 7.01
CA ASP A 23 4.72 -8.74 7.64
C ASP A 23 4.13 -9.57 8.79
N ALA A 24 4.37 -9.10 10.02
CA ALA A 24 3.81 -9.69 11.23
C ALA A 24 2.34 -9.30 11.48
N SER A 25 1.81 -8.30 10.75
CA SER A 25 0.46 -7.77 10.96
C SER A 25 -0.63 -8.59 10.26
N ILE A 26 -0.37 -9.09 9.04
CA ILE A 26 -1.29 -9.94 8.28
C ILE A 26 -1.33 -11.37 8.84
N GLY A 27 -0.21 -11.88 9.35
CA GLY A 27 -0.14 -13.25 9.89
C GLY A 27 -1.16 -13.53 10.99
N LYS A 28 -1.53 -12.51 11.79
CA LYS A 28 -2.51 -12.64 12.87
C LYS A 28 -3.94 -12.94 12.41
N SER A 29 -4.37 -12.46 11.24
CA SER A 29 -5.75 -12.66 10.77
C SER A 29 -5.93 -14.00 10.05
N LEU A 30 -4.86 -14.57 9.49
CA LEU A 30 -4.91 -15.80 8.70
C LEU A 30 -4.49 -17.06 9.47
N SER A 31 -3.71 -16.95 10.55
CA SER A 31 -3.18 -18.13 11.26
C SER A 31 -4.10 -18.73 12.33
N GLY A 32 -5.34 -18.24 12.49
CA GLY A 32 -6.31 -18.80 13.45
C GLY A 32 -5.81 -18.81 14.90
N GLY A 33 -4.90 -17.90 15.26
CA GLY A 33 -4.29 -17.86 16.60
C GLY A 33 -3.11 -18.81 16.81
N LEU A 34 -2.66 -19.53 15.78
CA LEU A 34 -1.37 -20.23 15.82
C LEU A 34 -0.25 -19.19 15.72
N ASN A 35 0.60 -19.17 16.75
CA ASN A 35 1.71 -18.25 17.01
C ASN A 35 2.27 -17.55 15.76
N GLY A 36 2.11 -16.22 15.75
CA GLY A 36 2.65 -15.22 14.81
C GLY A 36 3.67 -15.75 13.81
N ILE A 37 3.17 -16.12 12.63
CA ILE A 37 4.02 -16.39 11.48
C ILE A 37 4.18 -15.06 10.75
N ASP A 38 5.44 -14.62 10.69
CA ASP A 38 5.87 -13.57 9.77
C ASP A 38 5.49 -13.96 8.34
N VAL A 39 4.58 -13.21 7.72
CA VAL A 39 4.12 -13.50 6.35
C VAL A 39 5.13 -12.94 5.38
N GLN A 40 5.66 -13.76 4.48
CA GLN A 40 6.54 -13.25 3.42
C GLN A 40 5.72 -12.40 2.44
N VAL A 41 6.14 -11.14 2.26
CA VAL A 41 5.51 -10.16 1.38
C VAL A 41 6.50 -9.72 0.30
N LEU A 42 5.98 -9.60 -0.92
CA LEU A 42 6.66 -8.96 -2.05
C LEU A 42 5.93 -7.66 -2.37
N SER A 43 6.59 -6.54 -2.14
CA SER A 43 6.05 -5.22 -2.49
C SER A 43 6.84 -4.63 -3.66
N PHE A 44 6.11 -4.06 -4.61
CA PHE A 44 6.67 -3.34 -5.75
C PHE A 44 6.25 -1.88 -5.67
N GLY A 45 7.12 -0.95 -6.05
CA GLY A 45 6.75 0.46 -6.09
C GLY A 45 7.91 1.40 -6.38
N ILE A 46 7.57 2.68 -6.54
CA ILE A 46 8.53 3.77 -6.68
C ILE A 46 9.13 4.09 -5.31
N TYR A 47 10.44 4.00 -5.19
CA TYR A 47 11.16 4.35 -3.98
C TYR A 47 11.15 5.86 -3.74
N LEU A 48 10.63 6.25 -2.57
CA LEU A 48 10.50 7.63 -2.13
C LEU A 48 11.46 8.03 -1.01
N GLY A 49 12.20 7.07 -0.46
CA GLY A 49 13.19 7.31 0.59
C GLY A 49 13.01 6.42 1.82
N VAL A 50 13.83 6.70 2.83
CA VAL A 50 13.76 6.09 4.15
C VAL A 50 13.38 7.15 5.18
N PHE A 51 12.34 6.90 5.98
CA PHE A 51 11.80 7.87 6.93
C PHE A 51 11.60 7.28 8.33
N GLY A 52 11.65 8.14 9.34
CA GLY A 52 11.46 7.78 10.74
C GLY A 52 12.73 8.00 11.58
N LYS A 53 12.55 8.38 12.85
CA LYS A 53 13.66 8.59 13.81
C LYS A 53 14.03 7.30 14.54
N SER A 54 13.07 6.69 15.23
CA SER A 54 13.31 5.50 16.06
C SER A 54 13.19 4.20 15.26
N ASN A 55 12.18 4.13 14.39
CA ASN A 55 11.96 3.01 13.48
C ASN A 55 11.96 3.56 12.06
N GLN A 56 12.97 3.20 11.29
CA GLN A 56 13.11 3.62 9.90
C GLN A 56 12.27 2.71 8.98
N HIS A 57 11.62 3.33 8.00
CA HIS A 57 10.76 2.66 7.03
C HIS A 57 11.16 3.05 5.61
N ILE A 58 11.22 2.08 4.72
CA ILE A 58 11.27 2.29 3.27
C ILE A 58 9.88 2.76 2.84
N LEU A 59 9.79 3.90 2.17
CA LEU A 59 8.54 4.42 1.63
C LEU A 59 8.46 4.12 0.13
N LEU A 60 7.39 3.46 -0.29
CA LEU A 60 7.07 3.16 -1.68
C LEU A 60 5.74 3.81 -2.07
N ALA A 61 5.65 4.40 -3.27
CA ALA A 61 4.37 4.64 -3.94
C ALA A 61 4.07 3.47 -4.88
N GLN A 62 2.87 2.87 -4.78
CA GLN A 62 2.56 1.62 -5.46
C GLN A 62 1.47 1.77 -6.52
N ASN A 63 0.30 2.26 -6.10
CA ASN A 63 -0.84 2.44 -6.99
C ASN A 63 -1.13 3.92 -7.14
N CYS A 64 -1.34 4.36 -8.36
CA CYS A 64 -1.86 5.69 -8.67
C CYS A 64 -3.27 5.51 -9.25
N PHE A 65 -4.29 5.88 -8.50
CA PHE A 65 -5.67 5.89 -8.97
C PHE A 65 -6.01 7.23 -9.58
N ARG A 66 -6.63 7.19 -10.76
CA ARG A 66 -7.26 8.35 -11.38
C ARG A 66 -8.75 8.09 -11.44
N TYR A 67 -9.52 8.70 -10.55
CA TYR A 67 -10.96 8.52 -10.48
C TYR A 67 -11.71 9.42 -11.46
N ALA A 68 -11.25 10.66 -11.60
CA ALA A 68 -11.77 11.66 -12.52
C ALA A 68 -10.69 12.71 -12.81
N ASP A 69 -10.98 13.65 -13.71
CA ASP A 69 -10.11 14.82 -13.90
C ASP A 69 -9.92 15.55 -12.56
N SER A 70 -8.66 15.84 -12.22
CA SER A 70 -8.23 16.42 -10.93
C SER A 70 -8.44 15.57 -9.66
N LEU A 71 -9.05 14.37 -9.76
CA LEU A 71 -9.28 13.48 -8.62
C LEU A 71 -8.40 12.23 -8.71
N TYR A 72 -7.36 12.22 -7.89
CA TYR A 72 -6.36 11.16 -7.83
C TYR A 72 -6.14 10.71 -6.39
N ASP A 73 -5.76 9.45 -6.24
CA ASP A 73 -5.30 8.89 -4.97
C ASP A 73 -4.08 8.03 -5.20
N ILE A 74 -3.20 7.96 -4.20
CA ILE A 74 -1.95 7.23 -4.32
C ILE A 74 -1.80 6.35 -3.09
N ASP A 75 -1.65 5.05 -3.32
CA ASP A 75 -1.32 4.09 -2.27
C ASP A 75 0.17 4.16 -1.97
N TYR A 76 0.48 4.40 -0.71
CA TYR A 76 1.83 4.34 -0.18
C TYR A 76 1.98 3.15 0.75
N THR A 77 3.12 2.47 0.67
CA THR A 77 3.51 1.42 1.61
C THR A 77 4.78 1.83 2.34
N ALA A 78 4.73 1.74 3.67
CA ALA A 78 5.87 1.98 4.55
C ALA A 78 6.35 0.65 5.14
N ILE A 79 7.52 0.19 4.72
CA ILE A 79 8.09 -1.11 5.10
C ILE A 79 9.15 -0.89 6.18
N PRO A 80 8.99 -1.43 7.40
CA PRO A 80 10.04 -1.33 8.42
C PRO A 80 11.35 -1.94 7.93
N ILE A 81 12.46 -1.20 8.02
CA ILE A 81 13.79 -1.72 7.61
C ILE A 81 14.14 -2.99 8.39
N GLY A 82 13.79 -3.04 9.67
CA GLY A 82 14.05 -4.21 10.52
C GLY A 82 13.46 -5.51 9.97
N TRP A 83 12.37 -5.42 9.18
CA TRP A 83 11.63 -6.55 8.61
C TRP A 83 11.97 -6.80 7.13
N THR A 84 12.85 -5.98 6.55
CA THR A 84 13.27 -6.12 5.16
C THR A 84 14.26 -7.26 5.01
N GLY A 85 14.02 -8.12 4.01
CA GLY A 85 14.91 -9.21 3.61
C GLY A 85 15.83 -8.81 2.46
N ASN A 86 15.26 -8.51 1.29
CA ASN A 86 16.00 -8.21 0.06
C ASN A 86 15.37 -7.04 -0.69
N VAL A 87 16.19 -6.19 -1.30
CA VAL A 87 15.76 -5.08 -2.15
C VAL A 87 16.40 -5.20 -3.52
N THR A 88 15.57 -5.32 -4.56
CA THR A 88 16.00 -5.40 -5.95
C THR A 88 15.55 -4.17 -6.71
N VAL A 89 16.48 -3.48 -7.36
CA VAL A 89 16.12 -2.41 -8.31
C VAL A 89 15.71 -3.05 -9.62
N ILE A 90 14.47 -2.79 -10.04
CA ILE A 90 13.94 -3.24 -11.33
C ILE A 90 14.35 -2.24 -12.41
N GLN A 91 14.16 -0.95 -12.14
CA GLN A 91 14.52 0.11 -13.06
C GLN A 91 14.98 1.35 -12.29
N ARG A 92 16.16 1.84 -12.63
CA ARG A 92 16.68 3.10 -12.09
C ARG A 92 15.91 4.27 -12.69
N GLN A 93 15.56 5.25 -11.86
CA GLN A 93 14.86 6.47 -12.27
C GLN A 93 13.68 6.17 -13.21
N HIS A 94 12.83 5.22 -12.81
CA HIS A 94 11.65 4.83 -13.58
C HIS A 94 10.73 6.02 -13.81
N ILE A 95 10.65 6.91 -12.81
CA ILE A 95 10.11 8.26 -12.97
C ILE A 95 11.21 9.31 -12.75
N PRO A 96 11.07 10.50 -13.36
CA PRO A 96 11.95 11.63 -13.08
C PRO A 96 11.96 12.00 -11.60
N LYS A 97 13.07 12.57 -11.15
CA LYS A 97 13.25 12.96 -9.75
C LYS A 97 12.19 13.98 -9.33
N GLU A 98 11.81 14.90 -10.20
CA GLU A 98 10.84 15.96 -9.95
C GLU A 98 9.45 15.39 -9.64
N GLU A 99 9.06 14.35 -10.37
CA GLU A 99 7.80 13.64 -10.16
C GLU A 99 7.84 12.85 -8.85
N ALA A 100 8.94 12.17 -8.57
CA ALA A 100 9.12 11.45 -7.32
C ALA A 100 9.15 12.40 -6.10
N ASP A 101 9.74 13.59 -6.23
CA ASP A 101 9.69 14.65 -5.23
C ASP A 101 8.25 15.14 -5.00
N ALA A 102 7.43 15.21 -6.05
CA ALA A 102 6.01 15.56 -5.92
C ALA A 102 5.22 14.48 -5.15
N LEU A 103 5.44 13.19 -5.46
CA LEU A 103 4.84 12.07 -4.72
C LEU A 103 5.24 12.11 -3.23
N LEU A 104 6.53 12.32 -2.95
CA LEU A 104 7.02 12.41 -1.58
C LEU A 104 6.38 13.58 -0.83
N ARG A 105 6.27 14.76 -1.44
CA ARG A 105 5.59 15.92 -0.83
C ARG A 105 4.12 15.61 -0.55
N SER A 106 3.43 14.94 -1.48
CA SER A 106 2.03 14.53 -1.29
C SER A 106 1.87 13.63 -0.07
N PHE A 107 2.78 12.68 0.15
CA PHE A 107 2.80 11.86 1.36
C PHE A 107 3.01 12.68 2.63
N LEU A 108 4.01 13.58 2.64
CA LEU A 108 4.41 14.34 3.83
C LEU A 108 3.38 15.39 4.29
N ILE A 109 2.67 16.02 3.36
CA ILE A 109 1.62 17.00 3.68
C ILE A 109 0.43 16.30 4.38
N GLY A 110 0.33 14.97 4.24
CA GLY A 110 -0.82 14.17 4.65
C GLY A 110 -2.03 14.50 3.78
N GLY A 111 -2.92 13.54 3.55
CA GLY A 111 -4.14 13.69 2.73
C GLY A 111 -5.17 14.74 3.20
N ARG A 112 -4.76 15.79 3.92
CA ARG A 112 -5.58 16.92 4.39
C ARG A 112 -6.21 17.74 3.25
N HIS A 113 -5.79 17.55 2.00
CA HIS A 113 -6.45 18.16 0.84
C HIS A 113 -7.22 17.18 -0.05
N ALA A 114 -7.27 15.88 0.26
CA ALA A 114 -7.92 14.91 -0.62
C ALA A 114 -9.41 14.70 -0.34
N PHE A 115 -9.94 14.95 0.88
CA PHE A 115 -11.36 14.69 1.13
C PHE A 115 -11.99 15.63 2.16
N PRO A 116 -13.09 16.34 1.86
CA PRO A 116 -13.98 16.82 2.90
C PRO A 116 -14.45 15.61 3.72
N ARG A 117 -14.62 15.78 5.04
CA ARG A 117 -15.00 14.79 6.08
C ARG A 117 -16.19 13.86 5.76
N ARG A 118 -16.83 13.98 4.60
CA ARG A 118 -17.95 13.15 4.11
C ARG A 118 -17.55 11.96 3.24
N ALA A 119 -16.30 11.87 2.76
CA ALA A 119 -15.85 10.72 1.95
C ALA A 119 -15.26 9.58 2.80
N ARG A 120 -15.81 9.33 3.98
CA ARG A 120 -15.52 8.10 4.71
C ARG A 120 -16.16 6.97 3.89
N GLN A 121 -15.33 6.05 3.40
CA GLN A 121 -15.80 4.86 2.69
C GLN A 121 -16.86 4.17 3.56
N GLN A 122 -18.11 4.20 3.11
CA GLN A 122 -19.20 3.47 3.75
C GLN A 122 -19.19 2.06 3.20
N HIS A 123 -19.32 1.08 4.10
CA HIS A 123 -19.52 -0.32 3.71
C HIS A 123 -20.79 -0.39 2.87
N LEU A 124 -20.66 -0.68 1.58
CA LEU A 124 -21.81 -0.95 0.72
C LEU A 124 -22.28 -2.39 0.99
N ASN A 125 -23.42 -2.53 1.67
CA ASN A 125 -24.08 -3.82 1.81
C ASN A 125 -24.71 -4.20 0.46
N ASN A 126 -23.99 -4.96 -0.35
CA ASN A 126 -24.44 -5.41 -1.68
C ASN A 126 -25.30 -6.70 -1.65
N HIS A 127 -25.59 -7.24 -0.47
CA HIS A 127 -26.56 -8.33 -0.37
C HIS A 127 -27.98 -7.73 -0.36
N ALA A 128 -28.51 -7.47 -1.56
CA ALA A 128 -29.94 -7.47 -1.74
C ALA A 128 -30.43 -8.86 -1.32
N GLU A 129 -31.25 -8.93 -0.28
CA GLU A 129 -32.06 -10.11 -0.02
C GLU A 129 -32.83 -10.41 -1.31
N SER A 130 -32.52 -11.55 -1.93
CA SER A 130 -33.29 -12.06 -3.05
C SER A 130 -34.77 -12.02 -2.68
N PRO A 131 -35.66 -11.41 -3.48
CA PRO A 131 -37.07 -11.39 -3.16
C PRO A 131 -37.55 -12.84 -3.06
N SER A 132 -38.00 -13.22 -1.86
CA SER A 132 -38.63 -14.51 -1.64
C SER A 132 -39.80 -14.62 -2.61
N ASN A 133 -39.72 -15.67 -3.42
CA ASN A 133 -40.71 -16.03 -4.42
C ASN A 133 -42.07 -16.19 -3.72
N LYS A 134 -42.93 -15.16 -3.79
CA LYS A 134 -44.35 -15.31 -3.46
C LYS A 134 -44.97 -16.12 -4.59
N GLY A 135 -44.98 -17.44 -4.42
CA GLY A 135 -45.77 -18.34 -5.23
C GLY A 135 -47.21 -17.88 -5.23
N GLY A 136 -47.72 -17.53 -6.41
CA GLY A 136 -49.13 -17.35 -6.65
C GLY A 136 -49.85 -18.68 -6.51
N LEU A 137 -50.97 -18.68 -5.81
CA LEU A 137 -52.04 -19.64 -6.00
C LEU A 137 -53.29 -18.87 -6.43
N LEU A 138 -53.62 -19.05 -7.70
CA LEU A 138 -54.90 -18.93 -8.39
C LEU A 138 -54.79 -20.05 -9.45
N ASP A 139 -55.68 -21.03 -9.63
CA ASP A 139 -57.11 -21.14 -9.38
C ASP A 139 -57.49 -22.64 -9.21
N ASP A 140 -58.59 -22.91 -8.51
CA ASP A 140 -59.74 -23.72 -8.96
C ASP A 140 -60.94 -23.52 -7.99
#